data_AF-A0A1B1U9G6-F1
#
_entry.id   AF-A0A1B1U9G6-F1
#
_cell.length_a   1.000
_cell.length_b   1.000
_cell.length_c   1.000
_cell.angle_alpha   90.00
_cell.angle_beta   90.00
_cell.angle_gamma   90.00
#
_symmetry.space_group_name_H-M   'P 1'
#
loop_
_entity.id
_entity.type
_entity.pdbx_description
1 polymer ?
#
loop_
_entity_poly.entity_id
_entity_poly.type
_entity_poly.pdbx_seq_one_letter_code
_entity_poly.pdbx_strand_id
1 'polypeptide(L)'
;MARRFPPPWTVDRPHPDCFVVKDANGLVVATVHCRDDLQKWTFGHGKLTSDEARRIAKAISRIPEFMMQRRGFYARGPGNYRWSMARPFHVAFEDSYVRSNWDEINALCRFNGIPFDATGEKIRRDGLWCVYQFGQQLDAMMAWDRFQGRWLLGEEFSYPERPANMPTMKKISRPQAWNEKPPDLRR
;
A
#
# COMPACT_ATOMS: atom_id res chain seq x y z
N MET A 1 2.45 11.63 21.05
CA MET A 1 3.81 11.06 21.19
C MET A 1 4.50 11.08 19.84
N ALA A 2 5.71 11.65 19.74
CA ALA A 2 6.48 11.70 18.50
C ALA A 2 6.99 10.29 18.10
N ARG A 3 7.01 9.95 16.80
CA ARG A 3 7.54 8.66 16.31
C ARG A 3 9.03 8.56 16.63
N ARG A 4 9.45 7.48 17.30
CA ARG A 4 10.85 7.07 17.35
C ARG A 4 11.24 6.65 15.92
N PHE A 5 12.21 7.32 15.32
CA PHE A 5 12.69 7.14 13.93
C PHE A 5 11.69 7.57 12.83
N PRO A 6 11.52 8.89 12.59
CA PRO A 6 10.62 9.37 11.55
C PRO A 6 11.08 8.96 10.13
N PRO A 7 10.13 8.64 9.22
CA PRO A 7 10.43 8.50 7.79
C PRO A 7 10.70 9.87 7.15
N PRO A 8 11.35 9.92 5.98
CA PRO A 8 11.90 8.80 5.21
C PRO A 8 13.19 8.27 5.85
N TRP A 9 13.46 6.97 5.70
CA TRP A 9 14.79 6.44 5.99
C TRP A 9 15.60 6.41 4.69
N THR A 10 16.87 6.83 4.76
CA THR A 10 17.79 6.88 3.61
C THR A 10 18.93 5.89 3.79
N VAL A 11 19.51 5.46 2.67
CA VAL A 11 20.71 4.62 2.67
C VAL A 11 21.88 5.45 2.15
N ASP A 12 22.88 5.62 2.99
CA ASP A 12 24.15 6.25 2.65
C ASP A 12 25.24 5.18 2.51
N ARG A 13 26.26 5.46 1.70
CA ARG A 13 27.48 4.65 1.62
C ARG A 13 28.69 5.48 2.03
N PRO A 14 28.94 5.65 3.35
CA PRO A 14 30.06 6.46 3.81
C PRO A 14 31.41 5.77 3.59
N HIS A 15 31.45 4.43 3.54
CA HIS A 15 32.66 3.65 3.30
C HIS A 15 32.39 2.52 2.30
N PRO A 16 33.43 2.00 1.61
CA PRO A 16 33.28 0.88 0.68
C PRO A 16 32.70 -0.38 1.35
N ASP A 17 33.02 -0.59 2.63
CA ASP A 17 32.75 -1.82 3.37
C ASP A 17 31.43 -1.79 4.16
N CYS A 18 30.63 -0.72 4.04
CA CYS A 18 29.34 -0.66 4.72
C CYS A 18 28.32 0.28 4.07
N PHE A 19 27.05 -0.03 4.34
CA PHE A 19 25.91 0.84 4.06
C PHE A 19 25.28 1.25 5.38
N VAL A 20 24.95 2.53 5.52
CA VAL A 20 24.36 3.09 6.73
C VAL A 20 22.95 3.56 6.42
N VAL A 21 21.98 3.07 7.18
CA VAL A 21 20.58 3.50 7.10
C VAL A 21 20.34 4.56 8.16
N LYS A 22 19.85 5.73 7.76
CA LYS A 22 19.53 6.85 8.65
C LYS A 22 18.05 7.17 8.59
N ASP A 23 17.50 7.69 9.68
CA ASP A 23 16.15 8.26 9.70
C ASP A 23 16.14 9.70 9.16
N ALA A 24 14.96 10.33 9.11
CA ALA A 24 14.82 11.69 8.60
C ALA A 24 15.55 12.77 9.43
N ASN A 25 15.87 12.45 10.69
CA ASN A 25 16.64 13.33 11.57
C ASN A 25 18.15 13.05 11.48
N GLY A 26 18.58 12.13 10.62
CA GLY A 26 19.97 11.72 10.47
C GLY A 26 20.46 10.70 11.51
N LEU A 27 19.57 10.17 12.36
CA LEU A 27 19.92 9.16 13.36
C LEU A 27 20.18 7.82 12.67
N VAL A 28 21.30 7.18 12.98
CA VAL A 28 21.66 5.87 12.40
C VAL A 28 20.74 4.78 12.97
N VAL A 29 19.96 4.17 12.08
CA VAL A 29 19.03 3.08 12.40
C VAL A 29 19.70 1.71 12.26
N ALA A 30 20.53 1.54 11.22
CA ALA A 30 21.24 0.28 10.98
C ALA A 30 22.52 0.51 10.18
N THR A 31 23.53 -0.34 10.41
CA THR A 31 24.75 -0.43 9.60
C THR A 31 24.87 -1.84 9.06
N VAL A 32 24.93 -1.98 7.74
CA VAL A 32 25.08 -3.27 7.05
C VAL A 32 26.49 -3.35 6.50
N HIS A 33 27.29 -4.26 7.03
CA HIS A 33 28.68 -4.46 6.62
C HIS A 33 28.78 -5.43 5.45
N CYS A 34 29.70 -5.14 4.52
CA CYS A 34 30.11 -6.03 3.44
C CYS A 34 31.62 -6.14 3.37
N ARG A 35 32.11 -7.27 2.84
CA ARG A 35 33.54 -7.54 2.63
C ARG A 35 33.72 -8.24 1.31
N ASP A 36 33.87 -7.46 0.24
CA ASP A 36 34.08 -7.98 -1.13
C ASP A 36 35.47 -8.62 -1.28
N ASP A 37 36.46 -8.14 -0.52
CA ASP A 37 37.83 -8.64 -0.48
C ASP A 37 37.91 -10.10 0.00
N LEU A 38 37.03 -10.50 0.92
CA LEU A 38 37.02 -11.83 1.52
C LEU A 38 36.27 -12.88 0.69
N GLN A 39 35.52 -12.46 -0.34
CA GLN A 39 34.71 -13.36 -1.18
C GLN A 39 35.56 -14.31 -2.02
N LYS A 40 36.84 -14.00 -2.20
CA LYS A 40 37.81 -14.83 -2.94
C LYS A 40 38.30 -16.03 -2.12
N TRP A 41 38.03 -16.05 -0.81
CA TRP A 41 38.52 -17.06 0.10
C TRP A 41 37.39 -17.94 0.60
N THR A 42 37.66 -19.24 0.82
CA THR A 42 36.67 -20.26 1.20
C THR A 42 35.97 -19.98 2.54
N PHE A 43 36.54 -19.13 3.39
CA PHE A 43 35.94 -18.68 4.67
C PHE A 43 35.14 -17.37 4.54
N GLY A 44 35.08 -16.78 3.34
CA GLY A 44 34.32 -15.56 3.04
C GLY A 44 32.80 -15.75 3.05
N HIS A 45 32.30 -16.99 2.97
CA HIS A 45 30.87 -17.31 2.92
C HIS A 45 30.04 -16.78 4.11
N GLY A 46 30.67 -16.43 5.23
CA GLY A 46 30.00 -15.81 6.37
C GLY A 46 29.86 -14.29 6.28
N LYS A 47 30.27 -13.66 5.16
CA LYS A 47 30.26 -12.20 4.97
C LYS A 47 29.45 -11.83 3.74
N LEU A 48 28.69 -10.74 3.85
CA LEU A 48 27.91 -10.21 2.73
C LEU A 48 28.82 -9.59 1.66
N THR A 49 28.43 -9.77 0.40
CA THR A 49 28.92 -8.95 -0.72
C THR A 49 28.33 -7.53 -0.64
N SER A 50 28.94 -6.57 -1.33
CA SER A 50 28.40 -5.20 -1.41
C SER A 50 27.02 -5.16 -2.05
N ASP A 51 26.69 -6.04 -2.99
CA ASP A 51 25.36 -6.08 -3.59
C ASP A 51 24.31 -6.60 -2.60
N GLU A 52 24.62 -7.67 -1.87
CA GLU A 52 23.74 -8.23 -0.84
C GLU A 52 23.52 -7.22 0.29
N ALA A 53 24.59 -6.59 0.78
CA ALA A 53 24.50 -5.56 1.81
C ALA A 53 23.67 -4.35 1.34
N ARG A 54 23.84 -3.91 0.08
CA ARG A 54 23.04 -2.85 -0.52
C ARG A 54 21.56 -3.23 -0.61
N ARG A 55 21.24 -4.46 -1.03
CA ARG A 55 19.85 -4.96 -1.10
C ARG A 55 19.21 -5.02 0.28
N ILE A 56 19.93 -5.51 1.29
CA ILE A 56 19.46 -5.56 2.68
C ILE A 56 19.26 -4.13 3.23
N ALA A 57 20.22 -3.23 3.03
CA ALA A 57 20.10 -1.84 3.49
C ALA A 57 18.91 -1.11 2.83
N LYS A 58 18.67 -1.33 1.53
CA LYS A 58 17.47 -0.81 0.84
C LYS A 58 16.16 -1.43 1.34
N ALA A 59 16.16 -2.69 1.74
CA ALA A 59 14.99 -3.30 2.35
C ALA A 59 14.71 -2.67 3.73
N ILE A 60 15.77 -2.46 4.53
CA ILE A 60 15.68 -1.80 5.84
C ILE A 60 15.17 -0.37 5.71
N SER A 61 15.63 0.42 4.73
CA SER A 61 15.15 1.80 4.53
C SER A 61 13.66 1.89 4.17
N ARG A 62 13.06 0.78 3.70
CA ARG A 62 11.63 0.67 3.39
C ARG A 62 10.81 0.14 4.55
N ILE A 63 11.45 -0.28 5.65
CA ILE A 63 10.75 -0.73 6.86
C ILE A 63 9.74 0.29 7.37
N PRO A 64 9.94 1.62 7.34
CA PRO A 64 8.90 2.57 7.71
C PRO A 64 7.63 2.45 6.86
N GLU A 65 7.77 2.13 5.57
CA GLU A 65 6.64 1.89 4.65
C GLU A 65 5.87 0.63 5.05
N PHE A 66 6.58 -0.40 5.52
CA PHE A 66 5.99 -1.68 5.95
C PHE A 66 5.50 -1.70 7.41
N MET A 67 6.17 -0.99 8.32
CA MET A 67 5.83 -0.80 9.74
C MET A 67 4.81 0.30 9.96
N MET A 68 4.50 1.08 8.93
CA MET A 68 3.17 1.64 8.79
C MET A 68 2.20 0.45 8.64
N GLN A 69 1.91 -0.25 9.76
CA GLN A 69 0.52 -0.59 10.06
C GLN A 69 -0.27 0.64 9.65
N ARG A 70 -1.31 0.46 8.82
CA ARG A 70 -2.19 1.53 8.33
C ARG A 70 -2.76 2.31 9.52
N ARG A 71 -1.97 3.18 10.12
CA ARG A 71 -2.27 3.94 11.34
C ARG A 71 -3.21 5.03 10.85
N GLY A 72 -4.50 4.82 11.11
CA GLY A 72 -5.58 5.60 10.54
C GLY A 72 -6.57 4.79 9.71
N PHE A 73 -6.37 3.48 9.52
CA PHE A 73 -7.46 2.63 9.06
C PHE A 73 -8.36 2.30 10.24
N TYR A 74 -9.60 2.75 10.16
CA TYR A 74 -10.53 2.61 11.27
C TYR A 74 -10.94 1.15 11.42
N ALA A 75 -10.96 0.65 12.66
CA ALA A 75 -11.60 -0.61 12.95
C ALA A 75 -13.06 -0.53 12.46
N ARG A 76 -13.63 -1.64 11.96
CA ARG A 76 -15.01 -1.76 11.45
C ARG A 76 -16.12 -1.49 12.50
N GLY A 77 -15.81 -0.81 13.59
CA GLY A 77 -16.72 -0.48 14.69
C GLY A 77 -17.55 0.78 14.40
N PRO A 78 -18.51 1.14 15.25
CA PRO A 78 -19.38 2.31 15.05
C PRO A 78 -18.59 3.62 15.21
N GLY A 79 -18.80 4.58 14.31
CA GLY A 79 -18.13 5.89 14.35
C GLY A 79 -18.43 6.76 13.12
N ASN A 80 -18.19 8.06 13.23
CA ASN A 80 -18.37 9.04 12.15
C ASN A 80 -17.25 8.94 11.09
N TYR A 81 -17.23 7.85 10.32
CA TYR A 81 -16.33 7.64 9.15
C TYR A 81 -16.91 8.21 7.87
N ARG A 82 -17.63 9.33 7.97
CA ARG A 82 -18.15 10.01 6.80
C ARG A 82 -17.00 10.41 5.89
N TRP A 83 -17.22 10.31 4.58
CA TRP A 83 -16.39 10.98 3.61
C TRP A 83 -16.21 12.45 4.04
N SER A 84 -14.96 12.93 4.00
CA SER A 84 -14.63 14.30 4.39
C SER A 84 -13.38 14.75 3.64
N MET A 85 -13.25 16.07 3.41
CA MET A 85 -12.06 16.63 2.74
C MET A 85 -10.75 16.31 3.44
N ALA A 86 -10.79 16.05 4.76
CA ALA A 86 -9.63 15.63 5.54
C ALA A 86 -9.11 14.23 5.15
N ARG A 87 -9.84 13.47 4.34
CA ARG A 87 -9.51 12.11 3.89
C ARG A 87 -9.72 12.00 2.38
N PRO A 88 -8.72 12.37 1.57
CA PRO A 88 -8.91 12.59 0.14
C PRO A 88 -8.98 11.31 -0.71
N PHE A 89 -8.64 10.13 -0.16
CA PHE A 89 -8.53 8.89 -0.94
C PHE A 89 -9.80 8.04 -0.82
N HIS A 90 -10.87 8.51 -1.45
CA HIS A 90 -12.11 7.76 -1.58
C HIS A 90 -12.40 7.46 -3.05
N VAL A 91 -12.85 6.23 -3.29
CA VAL A 91 -13.31 5.79 -4.60
C VAL A 91 -14.70 5.21 -4.44
N ALA A 92 -15.63 5.69 -5.25
CA ALA A 92 -16.95 5.13 -5.36
C ALA A 92 -16.95 4.02 -6.42
N PHE A 93 -17.56 2.88 -6.10
CA PHE A 93 -17.78 1.79 -7.04
C PHE A 93 -19.28 1.51 -7.13
N GLU A 94 -19.77 1.17 -8.33
CA GLU A 94 -21.18 0.85 -8.51
C GLU A 94 -21.53 -0.44 -7.75
N ASP A 95 -22.60 -0.41 -6.95
CA ASP A 95 -23.02 -1.52 -6.08
C ASP A 95 -23.31 -2.79 -6.90
N SER A 96 -23.95 -2.64 -8.06
CA SER A 96 -24.23 -3.75 -8.99
C SER A 96 -22.93 -4.42 -9.46
N TYR A 97 -21.97 -3.61 -9.94
CA TYR A 97 -20.66 -4.07 -10.40
C TYR A 97 -19.88 -4.78 -9.29
N VAL A 98 -19.81 -4.19 -8.09
CA VAL A 98 -19.09 -4.78 -6.96
C VAL A 98 -19.69 -6.12 -6.58
N ARG A 99 -21.02 -6.24 -6.53
CA ARG A 99 -21.69 -7.50 -6.20
C ARG A 99 -21.42 -8.58 -7.24
N SER A 100 -21.49 -8.24 -8.53
CA SER A 100 -21.24 -9.19 -9.63
C SER A 100 -19.78 -9.63 -9.72
N ASN A 101 -18.83 -8.82 -9.25
CA ASN A 101 -17.39 -9.07 -9.37
C ASN A 101 -16.69 -9.27 -8.02
N TRP A 102 -17.44 -9.50 -6.94
CA TRP A 102 -16.92 -9.49 -5.57
C TRP A 102 -15.74 -10.43 -5.37
N ASP A 103 -15.86 -11.68 -5.84
CA ASP A 103 -14.82 -12.69 -5.64
C ASP A 103 -13.51 -12.30 -6.31
N GLU A 104 -13.58 -11.74 -7.52
CA GLU A 104 -12.41 -11.24 -8.24
C GLU A 104 -11.79 -10.03 -7.52
N ILE A 105 -12.60 -9.05 -7.15
CA ILE A 105 -12.15 -7.83 -6.47
C ILE A 105 -11.48 -8.21 -5.14
N ASN A 106 -12.12 -9.03 -4.32
CA ASN A 106 -11.59 -9.45 -3.02
C ASN A 106 -10.27 -10.22 -3.19
N ALA A 107 -10.22 -11.16 -4.15
CA ALA A 107 -8.99 -11.92 -4.41
C ALA A 107 -7.85 -11.01 -4.88
N LEU A 108 -8.10 -10.11 -5.84
CA LEU A 108 -7.09 -9.20 -6.38
C LEU A 108 -6.60 -8.20 -5.33
N CYS A 109 -7.49 -7.61 -4.54
CA CYS A 109 -7.13 -6.70 -3.47
C CYS A 109 -6.27 -7.40 -2.43
N ARG A 110 -6.62 -8.62 -2.00
CA ARG A 110 -5.80 -9.42 -1.07
C ARG A 110 -4.44 -9.75 -1.64
N PHE A 111 -4.38 -10.23 -2.89
CA PHE A 111 -3.13 -10.58 -3.56
C PHE A 111 -2.18 -9.39 -3.71
N ASN A 112 -2.73 -8.19 -3.89
CA ASN A 112 -1.96 -6.96 -4.01
C ASN A 112 -1.75 -6.22 -2.68
N GLY A 113 -2.30 -6.71 -1.56
CA GLY A 113 -2.20 -6.06 -0.26
C GLY A 113 -2.99 -4.74 -0.16
N ILE A 114 -3.99 -4.55 -1.02
CA ILE A 114 -4.81 -3.34 -1.13
C ILE A 114 -6.02 -3.46 -0.18
N PRO A 115 -6.27 -2.47 0.71
CA PRO A 115 -7.51 -2.42 1.49
C PRO A 115 -8.70 -2.26 0.55
N PHE A 116 -9.79 -2.98 0.80
CA PHE A 116 -11.03 -2.80 0.04
C PHE A 116 -12.22 -2.76 1.00
N ASP A 117 -12.21 -1.77 1.90
CA ASP A 117 -13.22 -1.64 2.93
C ASP A 117 -14.20 -0.52 2.61
N ALA A 118 -15.49 -0.85 2.65
CA ALA A 118 -16.57 0.10 2.45
C ALA A 118 -16.71 1.03 3.65
N THR A 119 -16.99 2.32 3.40
CA THR A 119 -17.29 3.30 4.46
C THR A 119 -18.72 3.17 4.99
N GLY A 120 -19.58 2.42 4.27
CA GLY A 120 -21.02 2.37 4.49
C GLY A 120 -21.78 3.49 3.77
N GLU A 121 -21.08 4.48 3.23
CA GLU A 121 -21.69 5.60 2.50
C GLU A 121 -22.12 5.18 1.09
N LYS A 122 -23.26 5.72 0.68
CA LYS A 122 -23.91 5.40 -0.59
C LYS A 122 -24.34 6.67 -1.30
N ILE A 123 -24.01 6.77 -2.59
CA ILE A 123 -24.38 7.89 -3.45
C ILE A 123 -25.40 7.38 -4.48
N ARG A 124 -26.55 8.05 -4.58
CA ARG A 124 -27.58 7.75 -5.57
C ARG A 124 -27.54 8.80 -6.68
N ARG A 125 -26.74 8.54 -7.71
CA ARG A 125 -26.61 9.38 -8.92
C ARG A 125 -26.38 8.43 -10.09
N ASP A 126 -27.37 8.31 -10.97
CA ASP A 126 -27.37 7.39 -12.12
C ASP A 126 -26.93 5.97 -11.76
N GLY A 127 -27.45 5.47 -10.64
CA GLY A 127 -27.05 4.19 -10.05
C GLY A 127 -26.86 4.29 -8.53
N LEU A 128 -26.61 3.14 -7.90
CA LEU A 128 -26.23 3.07 -6.49
C LEU A 128 -24.72 2.87 -6.42
N TRP A 129 -24.01 3.82 -5.81
CA TRP A 129 -22.56 3.79 -5.66
C TRP A 129 -22.20 3.60 -4.19
N CYS A 130 -21.29 2.68 -3.90
CA CYS A 130 -20.74 2.46 -2.56
C CYS A 130 -19.35 3.08 -2.46
N VAL A 131 -19.10 3.82 -1.39
CA VAL A 131 -17.83 4.52 -1.18
C VAL A 131 -16.86 3.64 -0.40
N TYR A 132 -15.62 3.58 -0.89
CA TYR A 132 -14.52 2.83 -0.29
C TYR A 132 -13.38 3.79 0.05
N GLN A 133 -12.78 3.58 1.21
CA GLN A 133 -11.67 4.40 1.71
C GLN A 133 -10.34 3.66 1.52
N PHE A 134 -9.32 4.40 1.08
CA PHE A 134 -7.96 3.90 0.96
C PHE A 134 -7.01 4.67 1.88
N GLY A 135 -6.04 3.96 2.44
CA GLY A 135 -5.00 4.58 3.28
C GLY A 135 -3.91 5.28 2.47
N GLN A 136 -3.76 4.91 1.20
CA GLN A 136 -2.75 5.46 0.30
C GLN A 136 -3.38 5.86 -1.03
N GLN A 137 -2.91 6.98 -1.59
CA GLN A 137 -3.35 7.46 -2.90
C GLN A 137 -3.12 6.41 -3.98
N LEU A 138 -1.97 5.74 -3.96
CA LEU A 138 -1.61 4.74 -4.96
C LEU A 138 -2.57 3.54 -4.96
N ASP A 139 -3.00 3.09 -3.78
CA ASP A 139 -3.98 1.99 -3.64
C ASP A 139 -5.34 2.41 -4.20
N ALA A 140 -5.79 3.63 -3.88
CA ALA A 140 -7.02 4.18 -4.46
C ALA A 140 -6.91 4.28 -5.98
N MET A 141 -5.77 4.70 -6.51
CA MET A 141 -5.57 4.83 -7.97
C MET A 141 -5.61 3.46 -8.63
N MET A 142 -4.92 2.46 -8.07
CA MET A 142 -4.95 1.10 -8.59
C MET A 142 -6.35 0.48 -8.54
N ALA A 143 -7.10 0.68 -7.45
CA ALA A 143 -8.46 0.17 -7.31
C ALA A 143 -9.44 0.87 -8.27
N TRP A 144 -9.37 2.20 -8.35
CA TRP A 144 -10.13 3.01 -9.30
C TRP A 144 -9.93 2.54 -10.74
N ASP A 145 -8.68 2.43 -11.16
CA ASP A 145 -8.29 2.06 -12.51
C ASP A 145 -8.72 0.63 -12.87
N ARG A 146 -8.54 -0.32 -11.95
CA ARG A 146 -8.83 -1.74 -12.22
C ARG A 146 -10.32 -2.07 -12.21
N PHE A 147 -11.09 -1.42 -11.35
CA PHE A 147 -12.47 -1.81 -11.00
C PHE A 147 -13.52 -0.78 -11.41
N GLN A 148 -13.23 0.04 -12.44
CA GLN A 148 -14.17 1.04 -12.98
C GLN A 148 -14.68 2.04 -11.92
N GLY A 149 -13.85 2.37 -10.93
CA GLY A 149 -14.25 3.28 -9.87
C GLY A 149 -14.47 4.71 -10.35
N ARG A 150 -14.95 5.56 -9.45
CA ARG A 150 -15.00 7.02 -9.61
C ARG A 150 -14.27 7.66 -8.42
N TRP A 151 -13.29 8.51 -8.69
CA TRP A 151 -12.65 9.27 -7.62
C TRP A 151 -13.66 10.23 -7.01
N LEU A 152 -13.54 10.47 -5.72
CA LEU A 152 -14.32 11.50 -5.04
C LEU A 152 -13.42 12.67 -4.66
N LEU A 153 -13.75 13.84 -5.18
CA LEU A 153 -13.21 15.11 -4.71
C LEU A 153 -14.40 15.95 -4.26
N GLY A 154 -14.54 16.17 -2.96
CA GLY A 154 -15.83 16.71 -2.51
C GLY A 154 -16.94 15.66 -2.67
N GLU A 155 -18.14 16.17 -2.90
CA GLU A 155 -19.33 15.35 -3.24
C GLU A 155 -19.40 15.02 -4.74
N GLU A 156 -18.34 15.32 -5.50
CA GLU A 156 -18.33 15.20 -6.96
C GLU A 156 -17.48 14.02 -7.41
N PHE A 157 -17.94 13.37 -8.48
CA PHE A 157 -17.14 12.37 -9.17
C PHE A 157 -16.05 13.06 -9.98
N SER A 158 -14.81 12.69 -9.68
CA SER A 158 -13.62 13.11 -10.40
C SER A 158 -13.11 11.99 -11.29
N TYR A 159 -12.53 12.38 -12.41
CA TYR A 159 -11.97 11.51 -13.43
C TYR A 159 -10.51 11.88 -13.66
N PRO A 160 -9.61 11.56 -12.71
CA PRO A 160 -8.20 11.88 -12.87
C PRO A 160 -7.65 11.16 -14.11
N GLU A 161 -6.75 11.82 -14.82
CA GLU A 161 -6.01 11.15 -15.89
C GLU A 161 -5.09 10.07 -15.29
N ARG A 162 -5.01 8.91 -15.93
CA ARG A 162 -4.10 7.85 -15.51
C ARG A 162 -2.65 8.27 -15.75
N PRO A 163 -1.78 8.34 -14.73
CA PRO A 163 -0.37 8.64 -14.94
C PRO A 163 0.34 7.55 -15.73
N ALA A 164 1.25 7.93 -16.63
CA ALA A 164 1.97 7.00 -17.51
C ALA A 164 2.76 5.91 -16.75
N ASN A 165 3.29 6.23 -15.57
CA ASN A 165 4.11 5.32 -14.76
C ASN A 165 3.32 4.64 -13.63
N MET A 166 1.98 4.63 -13.71
CA MET A 166 1.16 4.05 -12.65
C MET A 166 1.29 2.52 -12.62
N PRO A 167 1.69 1.93 -11.48
CA PRO A 167 1.77 0.47 -11.34
C PRO A 167 0.39 -0.15 -11.55
N THR A 168 0.38 -1.30 -12.22
CA THR A 168 -0.85 -2.07 -12.46
C THR A 168 -0.99 -3.12 -11.37
N MET A 169 -2.23 -3.39 -10.93
CA MET A 169 -2.47 -4.53 -10.04
C MET A 169 -1.94 -5.81 -10.67
N LYS A 170 -1.19 -6.57 -9.87
CA LYS A 170 -0.72 -7.90 -10.27
C LYS A 170 -1.92 -8.80 -10.52
N LYS A 171 -1.85 -9.56 -11.60
CA LYS A 171 -2.89 -10.53 -11.99
C LYS A 171 -2.68 -11.84 -11.24
N ILE A 172 -3.77 -12.47 -10.84
CA ILE A 172 -3.76 -13.80 -10.26
C ILE A 172 -3.75 -14.80 -11.42
N SER A 173 -2.76 -15.69 -11.48
CA SER A 173 -2.60 -16.69 -12.55
C SER A 173 -3.57 -17.88 -12.42
N ARG A 174 -4.29 -18.02 -11.31
CA ARG A 174 -5.35 -19.00 -11.12
C ARG A 174 -6.32 -18.55 -10.01
N PRO A 175 -7.62 -18.33 -10.27
CA PRO A 175 -8.55 -17.97 -9.22
C PRO A 175 -8.76 -19.19 -8.32
N GLN A 176 -8.23 -19.13 -7.10
CA GLN A 176 -8.63 -20.04 -6.03
C GLN A 176 -9.98 -19.50 -5.52
N ALA A 177 -11.03 -20.31 -5.57
CA ALA A 177 -12.35 -19.90 -5.08
C ALA A 177 -12.27 -19.67 -3.56
N TRP A 178 -12.47 -18.42 -3.13
CA TRP A 178 -12.52 -18.05 -1.72
C TRP A 178 -13.98 -18.04 -1.28
N ASN A 179 -14.35 -18.90 -0.33
CA ASN A 179 -15.72 -19.04 0.19
C ASN A 179 -16.07 -17.94 1.21
N GLU A 180 -15.93 -16.66 0.86
CA GLU A 180 -16.37 -15.55 1.70
C GLU A 180 -17.52 -14.79 1.03
N LYS A 181 -18.68 -14.73 1.70
CA LYS A 181 -19.85 -14.02 1.18
C LYS A 181 -19.58 -12.51 1.06
N PRO A 182 -20.07 -11.84 0.00
CA PRO A 182 -19.97 -10.38 -0.11
C PRO A 182 -20.56 -9.69 1.11
N PRO A 183 -19.99 -8.57 1.56
CA PRO A 183 -20.55 -7.78 2.64
C PRO A 183 -21.98 -7.37 2.28
N ASP A 184 -22.89 -7.44 3.26
CA ASP A 184 -24.27 -7.02 3.06
C ASP A 184 -24.33 -5.49 2.98
N LEU A 185 -24.25 -4.97 1.75
CA LEU A 185 -24.36 -3.54 1.47
C LEU A 185 -25.80 -3.01 1.61
N ARG A 186 -26.76 -3.74 2.20
CA ARG A 186 -28.16 -3.29 2.37
C ARG A 186 -28.47 -2.60 3.71
N ARG A 187 -27.53 -2.56 4.65
CA ARG A 187 -27.70 -1.80 5.92
C ARG A 187 -27.18 -0.37 5.83
#